data_AF-A0A0N1L3H7-F1
#
_entry.id   AF-A0A0N1L3H7-F1
#
_cell.length_a   1.000
_cell.length_b   1.000
_cell.length_c   1.000
_cell.angle_alpha   90.00
_cell.angle_beta   90.00
_cell.angle_gamma   90.00
#
_symmetry.space_group_name_H-M   'P 1'
#
loop_
_entity.id
_entity.type
_entity.pdbx_description
1 polymer ?
#
loop_
_entity_poly.entity_id
_entity_poly.type
_entity_poly.pdbx_seq_one_letter_code
_entity_poly.pdbx_strand_id
1 'polypeptide(L)'
;MASATQGDYLKYERAAVAFARFCHRPPADTPEVLIGTKAQAAWFDAARSSATSARKRVGLYVLSAFLVALSLWIALRPFPAIVAMLPALPGGWLIGSTMRRGSRTDEPRLESLIEEATPEERDRILNLEEFCNRAASGKFGVVERFPDGSTRELIDERLKCFAADGGKLLILSVNPADWLLIRRRPVPRGEILIHIRGSVASTELTSKTLIDLDDAERFEAQLQWLLGHANRNRHDAAGTVLALIVAFRRPEFAGKTFETKKEIIGKEGYSWSMMEKVHSGNYPSFQRFLRTLPLNEIP
;
A
#
# COMPACT_ATOMS: atom_id res chain seq x y z
N MET A 1 -1.93 -37.83 -9.20
CA MET A 1 -3.08 -36.92 -9.32
C MET A 1 -2.58 -35.51 -9.06
N ALA A 2 -2.49 -34.71 -10.12
CA ALA A 2 -2.17 -33.30 -10.06
C ALA A 2 -3.38 -32.50 -9.56
N SER A 3 -3.16 -31.51 -8.69
CA SER A 3 -4.12 -30.45 -8.34
C SER A 3 -3.34 -29.40 -7.54
N ALA A 4 -2.66 -28.45 -8.20
CA ALA A 4 -3.19 -27.12 -8.49
C ALA A 4 -3.36 -26.21 -7.25
N THR A 5 -2.28 -25.83 -6.55
CA THR A 5 -2.27 -24.65 -5.65
C THR A 5 -0.86 -24.09 -5.33
N GLN A 6 0.18 -24.43 -6.09
CA GLN A 6 1.57 -24.12 -5.69
C GLN A 6 2.26 -23.01 -6.52
N GLY A 7 1.49 -22.24 -7.30
CA GLY A 7 2.02 -21.23 -8.23
C GLY A 7 2.02 -19.76 -7.76
N ASP A 8 1.09 -19.34 -6.89
CA ASP A 8 0.83 -17.90 -6.68
C ASP A 8 1.42 -17.30 -5.39
N TYR A 9 1.85 -18.11 -4.43
CA TYR A 9 2.33 -17.61 -3.13
C TYR A 9 3.76 -17.06 -3.13
N LEU A 10 4.53 -17.26 -4.19
CA LEU A 10 5.90 -16.73 -4.29
C LEU A 10 5.95 -15.26 -4.75
N LYS A 11 4.81 -14.69 -5.15
CA LYS A 11 4.69 -13.27 -5.51
C LYS A 11 4.31 -12.41 -4.30
N TYR A 12 3.38 -12.86 -3.48
CA TYR A 12 2.84 -12.11 -2.36
C TYR A 12 3.74 -12.19 -1.11
N GLU A 13 4.04 -11.05 -0.50
CA GLU A 13 4.91 -10.98 0.67
C GLU A 13 4.16 -10.40 1.86
N ARG A 14 4.58 -10.75 3.08
CA ARG A 14 4.05 -10.11 4.30
C ARG A 14 4.07 -8.58 4.14
N ALA A 15 3.01 -7.91 4.56
CA ALA A 15 2.86 -6.46 4.38
C ALA A 15 4.11 -5.66 4.82
N ALA A 16 4.72 -6.00 5.95
CA ALA A 16 5.96 -5.36 6.42
C ALA A 16 7.16 -5.58 5.47
N VAL A 17 7.31 -6.79 4.93
CA VAL A 17 8.37 -7.14 3.97
C VAL A 17 8.15 -6.41 2.64
N ALA A 18 6.91 -6.39 2.16
CA ALA A 18 6.53 -5.64 0.98
C ALA A 18 6.78 -4.14 1.16
N PHE A 19 6.50 -3.59 2.34
CA PHE A 19 6.81 -2.19 2.64
C PHE A 19 8.32 -1.91 2.68
N ALA A 20 9.11 -2.77 3.33
CA ALA A 20 10.57 -2.67 3.33
C ALA A 20 11.13 -2.62 1.90
N ARG A 21 10.64 -3.51 1.02
CA ARG A 21 11.05 -3.54 -0.39
C ARG A 21 10.58 -2.32 -1.18
N PHE A 22 9.37 -1.82 -0.91
CA PHE A 22 8.90 -0.57 -1.51
C PHE A 22 9.82 0.61 -1.17
N CYS A 23 10.43 0.59 0.02
CA CYS A 23 11.42 1.57 0.45
C CYS A 23 12.86 1.23 0.03
N HIS A 24 13.09 0.22 -0.81
CA HIS A 24 14.42 -0.31 -1.19
C HIS A 24 15.31 -0.68 0.02
N ARG A 25 14.70 -1.23 1.07
CA ARG A 25 15.37 -1.64 2.31
C ARG A 25 15.44 -3.17 2.46
N PRO A 26 16.37 -3.68 3.28
CA PRO A 26 16.42 -5.09 3.62
C PRO A 26 15.08 -5.60 4.18
N PRO A 27 14.59 -6.77 3.74
CA PRO A 27 13.30 -7.32 4.16
C PRO A 27 13.26 -7.75 5.64
N ALA A 28 14.42 -7.85 6.28
CA ALA A 28 14.55 -8.16 7.70
C ALA A 28 14.42 -6.93 8.61
N ASP A 29 14.39 -5.72 8.04
CA ASP A 29 14.26 -4.50 8.82
C ASP A 29 12.92 -4.47 9.55
N THR A 30 12.97 -4.18 10.85
CA THR A 30 11.76 -4.05 11.64
C THR A 30 11.04 -2.75 11.29
N PRO A 31 9.71 -2.68 11.49
CA PRO A 31 8.95 -1.44 11.37
C PRO A 31 9.61 -0.25 12.10
N GLU A 32 10.23 -0.50 13.25
CA GLU A 32 10.93 0.54 14.04
C GLU A 32 12.11 1.14 13.28
N VAL A 33 12.87 0.29 12.59
CA VAL A 33 13.99 0.70 11.72
C VAL A 33 13.47 1.38 10.45
N LEU A 34 12.32 0.92 9.94
CA LEU A 34 11.75 1.43 8.70
C LEU A 34 11.11 2.82 8.85
N ILE A 35 10.45 3.15 9.97
CA ILE A 35 9.72 4.44 10.11
C ILE A 35 10.15 5.28 11.33
N GLY A 36 11.04 4.75 12.17
CA GLY A 36 11.47 5.41 13.40
C GLY A 36 10.60 5.04 14.60
N THR A 37 11.23 4.96 15.76
CA THR A 37 10.60 4.52 17.02
C THR A 37 9.50 5.46 17.48
N LYS A 38 9.69 6.78 17.33
CA LYS A 38 8.70 7.79 17.72
C LYS A 38 7.42 7.70 16.90
N ALA A 39 7.55 7.61 15.57
CA ALA A 39 6.40 7.52 14.68
C ALA A 39 5.61 6.24 14.92
N GLN A 40 6.31 5.11 15.08
CA GLN A 40 5.67 3.86 15.44
C GLN A 40 4.92 3.96 16.78
N ALA A 41 5.58 4.46 17.83
CA ALA A 41 4.95 4.62 19.14
C ALA A 41 3.70 5.50 19.04
N ALA A 42 3.76 6.62 18.32
CA ALA A 42 2.63 7.52 18.13
C ALA A 42 1.42 6.82 17.47
N TRP A 43 1.63 6.01 16.42
CA TRP A 43 0.54 5.25 15.79
C TRP A 43 -0.05 4.17 16.70
N PHE A 44 0.78 3.47 17.47
CA PHE A 44 0.30 2.46 18.42
C PHE A 44 -0.45 3.09 19.60
N ASP A 45 0.05 4.19 20.15
CA ASP A 45 -0.58 4.91 21.27
C ASP A 45 -1.88 5.60 20.84
N ALA A 46 -1.92 6.14 19.62
CA ALA A 46 -3.17 6.59 19.00
C ALA A 46 -4.21 5.47 18.92
N ALA A 47 -3.83 4.27 18.47
CA ALA A 47 -4.75 3.16 18.38
C ALA A 47 -5.22 2.66 19.76
N ARG A 48 -4.32 2.59 20.75
CA ARG A 48 -4.66 2.21 22.13
C ARG A 48 -5.55 3.24 22.82
N SER A 49 -5.24 4.52 22.66
CA SER A 49 -6.06 5.62 23.21
C SER A 49 -7.43 5.65 22.55
N SER A 50 -7.53 5.36 21.26
CA SER A 50 -8.80 5.22 20.55
C SER A 50 -9.63 4.02 21.06
N ALA A 51 -9.00 2.86 21.27
CA ALA A 51 -9.67 1.70 21.85
C ALA A 51 -10.18 1.96 23.28
N THR A 52 -9.38 2.68 24.08
CA THR A 52 -9.76 3.06 25.45
C THR A 52 -10.89 4.08 25.45
N SER A 53 -10.86 5.06 24.54
CA SER A 53 -11.91 6.06 24.40
C SER A 53 -13.22 5.45 23.88
N ALA A 54 -13.18 4.37 23.09
CA ALA A 54 -14.36 3.62 22.68
C ALA A 54 -15.08 2.98 23.88
N ARG A 55 -14.35 2.33 24.79
CA ARG A 55 -14.94 1.78 26.03
C ARG A 55 -15.58 2.87 26.89
N LYS A 56 -14.90 4.00 27.03
CA LYS A 56 -15.46 5.18 27.74
C LYS A 56 -16.72 5.71 27.05
N ARG A 57 -16.74 5.77 25.70
CA ARG A 57 -17.91 6.18 24.91
C ARG A 57 -19.10 5.24 25.12
N VAL A 58 -18.89 3.92 25.12
CA VAL A 58 -19.95 2.95 25.43
C VAL A 58 -20.51 3.18 26.84
N GLY A 59 -19.64 3.35 27.85
CA GLY A 59 -20.08 3.69 29.21
C GLY A 59 -20.88 5.00 29.27
N LEU A 60 -20.45 6.02 28.53
CA LEU A 60 -21.16 7.30 28.40
C LEU A 60 -22.52 7.14 27.70
N TYR A 61 -22.61 6.31 26.66
CA TYR A 61 -23.88 6.01 25.99
C TYR A 61 -24.85 5.27 26.92
N VAL A 62 -24.38 4.26 27.64
CA VAL A 62 -25.19 3.53 28.64
C VAL A 62 -25.70 4.49 29.72
N LEU A 63 -24.82 5.35 30.25
CA LEU A 63 -25.20 6.36 31.22
C LEU A 63 -26.21 7.36 30.65
N SER A 64 -26.02 7.80 29.41
CA SER A 64 -26.97 8.71 28.74
C SER A 64 -28.33 8.06 28.51
N ALA A 65 -28.36 6.80 28.09
CA ALA A 65 -29.59 6.04 27.89
C ALA A 65 -30.33 5.84 29.22
N PHE A 66 -29.60 5.55 30.30
CA PHE A 66 -30.14 5.47 31.65
C PHE A 66 -30.76 6.80 32.10
N LEU A 67 -30.06 7.93 31.91
CA LEU A 67 -30.56 9.26 32.27
C LEU A 67 -31.81 9.65 31.47
N VAL A 68 -31.85 9.34 30.17
CA VAL A 68 -33.02 9.57 29.32
C VAL A 68 -34.18 8.69 29.76
N ALA A 69 -33.95 7.41 30.05
CA ALA A 69 -34.98 6.50 30.57
C ALA A 69 -35.52 6.97 31.93
N LEU A 70 -34.64 7.45 32.83
CA LEU A 70 -35.01 8.02 34.12
C LEU A 70 -35.85 9.29 33.95
N SER A 71 -35.48 10.19 33.03
CA SER A 71 -36.27 11.39 32.72
C SER A 71 -37.67 11.02 32.23
N LEU A 72 -37.78 10.00 31.38
CA LEU A 72 -39.04 9.54 30.83
C LEU A 72 -39.92 8.92 31.91
N TRP A 73 -39.33 8.12 32.80
CA TRP A 73 -40.04 7.52 33.93
C TRP A 73 -40.56 8.55 34.93
N ILE A 74 -39.77 9.59 35.23
CA ILE A 74 -40.19 10.70 36.10
C ILE A 74 -41.30 11.51 35.44
N ALA A 75 -41.23 11.74 34.13
CA ALA A 75 -42.26 12.48 33.38
C ALA A 75 -43.63 11.76 33.35
N LEU A 76 -43.64 10.44 33.54
CA LEU A 76 -44.87 9.63 33.64
C LEU A 76 -45.50 9.65 35.05
N ARG A 77 -44.87 10.31 36.03
CA ARG A 77 -45.37 10.45 37.41
C ARG A 77 -46.03 11.83 37.59
N PRO A 78 -46.91 12.01 38.58
CA PRO A 78 -47.54 13.31 38.88
C PRO A 78 -46.57 14.27 39.59
N PHE A 79 -45.30 14.33 39.15
CA PHE A 79 -44.30 15.27 39.61
C PHE A 79 -44.21 16.45 38.63
N PRO A 80 -43.81 17.65 39.09
CA PRO A 80 -43.65 18.80 38.20
C PRO A 80 -42.59 18.51 37.14
N ALA A 81 -42.87 18.91 35.88
CA ALA A 81 -42.04 18.64 34.71
C ALA A 81 -40.57 19.11 34.85
N ILE A 82 -40.31 20.09 35.73
CA ILE A 82 -38.97 20.57 36.08
C ILE A 82 -38.09 19.44 36.63
N VAL A 83 -38.67 18.48 37.37
CA VAL A 83 -37.94 17.34 37.95
C VAL A 83 -37.48 16.37 36.87
N ALA A 84 -38.22 16.22 35.77
CA ALA A 84 -37.84 15.38 34.64
C ALA A 84 -36.71 16.02 33.79
N MET A 85 -36.55 17.35 33.82
CA MET A 85 -35.48 18.04 33.09
C MET A 85 -34.08 17.81 33.70
N LEU A 86 -34.00 17.59 35.01
CA LEU A 86 -32.73 17.39 35.73
C LEU A 86 -31.88 16.25 35.14
N PRO A 87 -32.42 15.05 34.85
CA PRO A 87 -31.67 13.99 34.17
C PRO A 87 -31.56 14.15 32.64
N ALA A 88 -32.51 14.84 31.99
CA ALA A 88 -32.53 14.99 30.53
C ALA A 88 -31.37 15.86 29.98
N LEU A 89 -31.05 16.96 30.66
CA LEU A 89 -29.98 17.88 30.27
C LEU A 89 -28.58 17.23 30.24
N PRO A 90 -28.10 16.57 31.31
CA PRO A 90 -26.83 15.86 31.27
C PRO A 90 -26.85 14.69 30.28
N GLY A 91 -27.98 13.98 30.14
CA GLY A 91 -28.14 12.91 29.13
C GLY A 91 -27.91 13.42 27.71
N GLY A 92 -28.58 14.51 27.32
CA GLY A 92 -28.41 15.14 26.00
C GLY A 92 -26.99 15.69 25.76
N TRP A 93 -26.36 16.28 26.78
CA TRP A 93 -24.99 16.78 26.68
C TRP A 93 -23.96 15.66 26.50
N LEU A 94 -24.14 14.52 27.16
CA LEU A 94 -23.27 13.35 27.01
C LEU A 94 -23.38 12.75 25.59
N ILE A 95 -24.57 12.71 25.00
CA ILE A 95 -24.78 12.28 23.60
C ILE A 95 -24.07 13.24 22.64
N GLY A 96 -24.25 14.55 22.81
CA GLY A 96 -23.60 15.55 21.95
C GLY A 96 -22.07 15.54 22.02
N SER A 97 -21.52 15.38 23.23
CA SER A 97 -20.06 15.35 23.44
C SER A 97 -19.42 14.05 22.92
N THR A 98 -20.08 12.92 23.06
CA THR A 98 -19.61 11.63 22.51
C THR A 98 -19.66 11.61 20.99
N MET A 99 -20.70 12.20 20.37
CA MET A 99 -20.77 12.36 18.91
C MET A 99 -19.65 13.26 18.36
N ARG A 100 -19.39 14.41 18.99
CA ARG A 100 -18.29 15.31 18.57
C ARG A 100 -16.90 14.69 18.72
N ARG A 101 -16.67 13.91 19.79
CA ARG A 101 -15.43 13.12 19.97
C ARG A 101 -15.38 11.91 19.03
N GLY A 102 -16.53 11.44 18.57
CA GLY A 102 -16.71 10.45 17.49
C GLY A 102 -15.91 10.79 16.23
N SER A 103 -15.95 12.07 15.86
CA SER A 103 -15.47 12.61 14.59
C SER A 103 -14.03 13.12 14.59
N ARG A 104 -13.35 13.19 15.74
CA ARG A 104 -11.92 13.51 15.77
C ARG A 104 -11.14 12.26 15.39
N THR A 105 -10.35 12.36 14.32
CA THR A 105 -9.37 11.35 13.91
C THR A 105 -8.35 11.22 15.03
N ASP A 106 -8.32 10.07 15.71
CA ASP A 106 -7.34 9.80 16.77
C ASP A 106 -5.96 9.42 16.18
N GLU A 107 -5.83 9.30 14.86
CA GLU A 107 -4.51 9.12 14.21
C GLU A 107 -3.62 10.37 14.44
N PRO A 108 -2.32 10.17 14.70
CA PRO A 108 -1.39 11.27 14.77
C PRO A 108 -1.37 12.01 13.44
N ARG A 109 -1.33 13.35 13.50
CA ARG A 109 -1.24 14.17 12.28
C ARG A 109 0.11 13.92 11.62
N LEU A 110 0.08 13.67 10.32
CA LEU A 110 1.30 13.44 9.55
C LEU A 110 2.27 14.61 9.72
N GLU A 111 1.77 15.84 9.71
CA GLU A 111 2.60 17.05 9.87
C GLU A 111 3.37 17.05 11.19
N SER A 112 2.72 16.65 12.29
CA SER A 112 3.38 16.57 13.60
C SER A 112 4.46 15.49 13.65
N LEU A 113 4.27 14.37 12.94
CA LEU A 113 5.28 13.32 12.86
C LEU A 113 6.47 13.74 12.01
N ILE A 114 6.24 14.55 10.97
CA ILE A 114 7.27 15.03 10.06
C ILE A 114 8.12 16.14 10.70
N GLU A 115 7.52 17.05 11.46
CA GLU A 115 8.23 18.15 12.13
C GLU A 115 9.28 17.64 13.14
N GLU A 116 9.02 16.50 13.79
CA GLU A 116 9.90 15.91 14.80
C GLU A 116 10.89 14.86 14.24
N ALA A 117 10.79 14.53 12.95
CA ALA A 117 11.56 13.49 12.29
C ALA A 117 12.82 14.01 11.61
N THR A 118 13.86 13.17 11.54
CA THR A 118 15.00 13.43 10.65
C THR A 118 14.56 13.41 9.18
N PRO A 119 15.30 14.03 8.24
CA PRO A 119 14.94 14.02 6.82
C PRO A 119 14.71 12.61 6.25
N GLU A 120 15.53 11.64 6.67
CA GLU A 120 15.37 10.25 6.23
C GLU A 120 14.14 9.57 6.83
N GLU A 121 13.82 9.82 8.11
CA GLU A 121 12.62 9.29 8.75
C GLU A 121 11.35 9.91 8.16
N ARG A 122 11.39 11.21 7.82
CA ARG A 122 10.31 11.90 7.12
C ARG A 122 9.96 11.21 5.80
N ASP A 123 10.94 10.94 4.95
CA ASP A 123 10.70 10.28 3.67
C ASP A 123 10.09 8.88 3.87
N ARG A 124 10.53 8.17 4.90
CA ARG A 124 9.99 6.85 5.24
C ARG A 124 8.56 6.89 5.76
N ILE A 125 8.22 7.89 6.58
CA ILE A 125 6.85 8.15 7.05
C ILE A 125 5.92 8.46 5.87
N LEU A 126 6.37 9.29 4.93
CA LEU A 126 5.64 9.60 3.70
C LEU A 126 5.47 8.36 2.81
N ASN A 127 6.51 7.54 2.67
CA ASN A 127 6.43 6.29 1.92
C ASN A 127 5.42 5.30 2.51
N LEU A 128 5.29 5.24 3.85
CA LEU A 128 4.27 4.40 4.50
C LEU A 128 2.86 4.86 4.12
N GLU A 129 2.62 6.16 4.15
CA GLU A 129 1.32 6.71 3.79
C GLU A 129 1.00 6.45 2.31
N GLU A 130 1.97 6.69 1.43
CA GLU A 130 1.84 6.37 0.01
C GLU A 130 1.56 4.88 -0.22
N PHE A 131 2.27 4.01 0.47
CA PHE A 131 2.07 2.57 0.41
C PHE A 131 0.65 2.18 0.84
N CYS A 132 0.15 2.73 1.95
CA CYS A 132 -1.23 2.53 2.39
C CYS A 132 -2.24 2.98 1.33
N ASN A 133 -2.01 4.16 0.72
CA ASN A 133 -2.89 4.71 -0.31
C ASN A 133 -2.88 3.87 -1.59
N ARG A 134 -1.72 3.36 -2.00
CA ARG A 134 -1.58 2.44 -3.14
C ARG A 134 -2.27 1.09 -2.87
N ALA A 135 -2.16 0.55 -1.65
CA ALA A 135 -2.90 -0.64 -1.23
C ALA A 135 -4.41 -0.38 -1.23
N ALA A 136 -4.87 0.73 -0.63
CA ALA A 136 -6.28 1.08 -0.53
C ALA A 136 -6.95 1.33 -1.88
N SER A 137 -6.18 1.81 -2.87
CA SER A 137 -6.65 2.04 -4.25
C SER A 137 -6.58 0.79 -5.15
N GLY A 138 -6.11 -0.35 -4.61
CA GLY A 138 -5.99 -1.59 -5.38
C GLY A 138 -4.84 -1.62 -6.39
N LYS A 139 -3.89 -0.67 -6.29
CA LYS A 139 -2.68 -0.68 -7.13
C LYS A 139 -1.73 -1.82 -6.78
N PHE A 140 -1.78 -2.30 -5.55
CA PHE A 140 -1.13 -3.54 -5.16
C PHE A 140 -2.14 -4.67 -5.18
N GLY A 141 -1.71 -5.87 -5.60
CA GLY A 141 -2.48 -7.06 -5.29
C GLY A 141 -2.42 -7.27 -3.79
N VAL A 142 -3.57 -7.45 -3.13
CA VAL A 142 -3.62 -7.71 -1.68
C VAL A 142 -4.41 -8.97 -1.43
N VAL A 143 -3.81 -9.88 -0.68
CA VAL A 143 -4.40 -11.17 -0.32
C VAL A 143 -4.33 -11.33 1.19
N GLU A 144 -5.42 -11.85 1.75
CA GLU A 144 -5.52 -12.28 3.14
C GLU A 144 -5.29 -13.79 3.22
N ARG A 145 -4.35 -14.22 4.06
CA ARG A 145 -4.08 -15.64 4.33
C ARG A 145 -4.62 -16.05 5.69
N PHE A 146 -5.52 -17.01 5.70
CA PHE A 146 -6.12 -17.54 6.92
C PHE A 146 -5.22 -18.58 7.60
N PRO A 147 -5.46 -18.90 8.89
CA PRO A 147 -4.69 -19.90 9.62
C PRO A 147 -4.75 -21.31 9.02
N ASP A 148 -5.80 -21.62 8.28
CA ASP A 148 -5.97 -22.90 7.56
C ASP A 148 -5.16 -22.95 6.24
N GLY A 149 -4.42 -21.89 5.92
CA GLY A 149 -3.63 -21.75 4.70
C GLY A 149 -4.44 -21.31 3.48
N SER A 150 -5.76 -21.20 3.59
CA SER A 150 -6.59 -20.66 2.51
C SER A 150 -6.32 -19.17 2.33
N THR A 151 -6.45 -18.70 1.10
CA THR A 151 -6.25 -17.29 0.79
C THR A 151 -7.44 -16.66 0.12
N ARG A 152 -7.66 -15.38 0.41
CA ARG A 152 -8.75 -14.58 -0.12
C ARG A 152 -8.22 -13.25 -0.59
N GLU A 153 -8.47 -12.93 -1.85
CA GLU A 153 -8.16 -11.62 -2.39
C GLU A 153 -9.00 -10.53 -1.71
N LEU A 154 -8.35 -9.43 -1.37
CA LEU A 154 -9.00 -8.25 -0.82
C LEU A 154 -9.31 -7.29 -1.97
N ILE A 155 -10.59 -7.10 -2.23
CA ILE A 155 -11.10 -6.21 -3.29
C ILE A 155 -12.04 -5.14 -2.71
N ASP A 156 -12.25 -4.08 -3.47
CA ASP A 156 -13.23 -3.01 -3.24
C ASP A 156 -13.24 -2.45 -1.80
N GLU A 157 -14.35 -2.63 -1.09
CA GLU A 157 -14.58 -2.09 0.24
C GLU A 157 -13.60 -2.64 1.27
N ARG A 158 -13.04 -3.84 1.05
CA ARG A 158 -12.05 -4.41 1.97
C ARG A 158 -10.68 -3.76 1.84
N LEU A 159 -10.33 -3.21 0.68
CA LEU A 159 -9.09 -2.44 0.52
C LEU A 159 -9.13 -1.12 1.30
N LYS A 160 -10.33 -0.58 1.57
CA LYS A 160 -10.49 0.62 2.41
C LYS A 160 -9.96 0.43 3.83
N CYS A 161 -9.66 -0.79 4.27
CA CYS A 161 -9.02 -1.05 5.56
C CYS A 161 -7.63 -0.41 5.68
N PHE A 162 -6.88 -0.24 4.58
CA PHE A 162 -5.59 0.44 4.60
C PHE A 162 -5.73 1.97 4.72
N ALA A 163 -6.85 2.52 4.27
CA ALA A 163 -7.19 3.94 4.40
C ALA A 163 -7.99 4.25 5.69
N ALA A 164 -8.34 3.23 6.47
CA ALA A 164 -9.06 3.39 7.74
C ALA A 164 -8.18 4.01 8.83
N ASP A 165 -8.81 4.62 9.83
CA ASP A 165 -8.12 5.04 11.06
C ASP A 165 -7.44 3.82 11.71
N GLY A 166 -6.11 3.83 11.78
CA GLY A 166 -5.27 2.73 12.25
C GLY A 166 -4.83 1.76 11.14
N GLY A 167 -5.11 2.03 9.87
CA GLY A 167 -4.75 1.16 8.73
C GLY A 167 -3.24 0.91 8.61
N LYS A 168 -2.42 1.85 9.10
CA LYS A 168 -0.96 1.73 9.16
C LYS A 168 -0.53 0.54 10.04
N LEU A 169 -1.32 0.18 11.05
CA LEU A 169 -1.06 -0.97 11.91
C LEU A 169 -1.17 -2.31 11.18
N LEU A 170 -1.90 -2.38 10.05
CA LEU A 170 -1.96 -3.59 9.21
C LEU A 170 -0.62 -3.88 8.55
N ILE A 171 0.24 -2.87 8.41
CA ILE A 171 1.58 -2.99 7.81
C ILE A 171 2.64 -3.06 8.92
N LEU A 172 2.52 -2.18 9.92
CA LEU A 172 3.53 -2.03 10.98
C LEU A 172 3.45 -3.11 12.07
N SER A 173 2.29 -3.75 12.29
CA SER A 173 2.18 -4.81 13.29
C SER A 173 2.18 -6.19 12.64
N VAL A 174 3.05 -7.05 13.18
CA VAL A 174 3.08 -8.50 12.88
C VAL A 174 2.08 -9.25 13.77
N ASN A 175 1.53 -8.62 14.81
CA ASN A 175 0.61 -9.23 15.76
C ASN A 175 -0.85 -8.89 15.37
N PRO A 176 -1.66 -9.88 14.95
CA PRO A 176 -3.06 -9.66 14.59
C PRO A 176 -3.91 -9.08 15.74
N ALA A 177 -3.50 -9.25 17.00
CA ALA A 177 -4.20 -8.67 18.14
C ALA A 177 -4.20 -7.13 18.12
N ASP A 178 -3.14 -6.51 17.57
CA ASP A 178 -3.05 -5.05 17.46
C ASP A 178 -4.08 -4.50 16.45
N TRP A 179 -4.49 -5.32 15.48
CA TRP A 179 -5.50 -4.93 14.50
C TRP A 179 -6.90 -4.85 15.11
N LEU A 180 -7.12 -5.44 16.30
CA LEU A 180 -8.35 -5.24 17.05
C LEU A 180 -8.54 -3.79 17.50
N LEU A 181 -7.45 -3.01 17.55
CA LEU A 181 -7.46 -1.59 17.88
C LEU A 181 -7.99 -0.71 16.73
N ILE A 182 -8.08 -1.25 15.51
CA ILE A 182 -8.60 -0.54 14.33
C ILE A 182 -10.12 -0.39 14.45
N ARG A 183 -10.57 0.87 14.47
CA ARG A 183 -11.96 1.23 14.77
C ARG A 183 -12.88 1.12 13.57
N ARG A 184 -12.41 1.48 12.36
CA ARG A 184 -13.21 1.40 11.14
C ARG A 184 -12.96 0.05 10.46
N ARG A 185 -13.99 -0.81 10.50
CA ARG A 185 -14.03 -2.10 9.81
C ARG A 185 -14.47 -1.86 8.36
N PRO A 186 -14.07 -2.70 7.39
CA PRO A 186 -13.59 -4.08 7.53
C PRO A 186 -12.13 -4.17 7.94
N VAL A 187 -11.79 -5.11 8.83
CA VAL A 187 -10.40 -5.46 9.17
C VAL A 187 -10.19 -6.93 8.82
N PRO A 188 -9.09 -7.28 8.14
CA PRO A 188 -8.74 -8.68 7.86
C PRO A 188 -8.61 -9.52 9.14
N ARG A 189 -8.97 -10.79 9.04
CA ARG A 189 -8.85 -11.81 10.10
C ARG A 189 -7.63 -12.71 9.90
N GLY A 190 -7.10 -12.75 8.68
CA GLY A 190 -5.88 -13.46 8.31
C GLY A 190 -4.70 -12.51 8.07
N GLU A 191 -3.52 -13.09 7.97
CA GLU A 191 -2.30 -12.37 7.64
C GLU A 191 -2.40 -11.66 6.29
N ILE A 192 -1.87 -10.43 6.22
CA ILE A 192 -1.90 -9.64 4.99
C ILE A 192 -0.63 -9.88 4.18
N LEU A 193 -0.85 -10.32 2.95
CA LEU A 193 0.17 -10.48 1.94
C LEU A 193 -0.07 -9.46 0.82
N ILE A 194 0.96 -8.70 0.47
CA ILE A 194 0.91 -7.63 -0.52
C ILE A 194 1.88 -7.96 -1.63
N HIS A 195 1.37 -7.83 -2.85
CA HIS A 195 2.13 -8.00 -4.06
C HIS A 195 2.42 -6.63 -4.67
N ILE A 196 3.64 -6.15 -4.43
CA ILE A 196 4.12 -4.86 -4.92
C ILE A 196 4.81 -4.96 -6.27
N ARG A 197 5.06 -6.16 -6.82
CA ARG A 197 5.95 -6.31 -7.99
C ARG A 197 5.47 -5.50 -9.18
N GLY A 198 4.16 -5.28 -9.36
CA GLY A 198 3.66 -4.43 -10.45
C GLY A 198 4.00 -2.96 -10.29
N SER A 199 4.01 -2.45 -9.07
CA SER A 199 4.39 -1.08 -8.79
C SER A 199 5.89 -0.88 -8.76
N VAL A 200 6.64 -1.82 -8.18
CA VAL A 200 8.11 -1.81 -8.20
C VAL A 200 8.61 -1.97 -9.63
N ALA A 201 8.02 -2.86 -10.43
CA ALA A 201 8.30 -2.96 -11.85
C ALA A 201 7.90 -1.68 -12.60
N SER A 202 6.85 -0.95 -12.21
CA SER A 202 6.52 0.32 -12.90
C SER A 202 7.58 1.40 -12.71
N THR A 203 8.33 1.37 -11.60
CA THR A 203 9.40 2.32 -11.28
C THR A 203 10.79 1.83 -11.68
N GLU A 204 11.02 0.51 -11.62
CA GLU A 204 12.32 -0.10 -11.91
C GLU A 204 12.44 -0.60 -13.35
N LEU A 205 11.34 -0.98 -14.00
CA LEU A 205 11.36 -1.44 -15.38
C LEU A 205 11.41 -0.22 -16.31
N THR A 206 12.60 0.03 -16.83
CA THR A 206 12.86 1.01 -17.87
C THR A 206 13.60 0.30 -18.98
N SER A 207 13.70 0.93 -20.14
CA SER A 207 14.53 0.38 -21.21
C SER A 207 16.00 0.26 -20.79
N LYS A 208 16.49 1.14 -19.91
CA LYS A 208 17.86 1.12 -19.41
C LYS A 208 18.10 -0.05 -18.45
N THR A 209 17.21 -0.27 -17.49
CA THR A 209 17.34 -1.40 -16.56
C THR A 209 17.21 -2.75 -17.28
N LEU A 210 16.42 -2.84 -18.35
CA LEU A 210 16.41 -4.03 -19.22
C LEU A 210 17.71 -4.21 -20.01
N ILE A 211 18.36 -3.13 -20.47
CA ILE A 211 19.67 -3.20 -21.13
C ILE A 211 20.74 -3.68 -20.15
N ASP A 212 20.70 -3.19 -18.90
CA ASP A 212 21.71 -3.44 -17.88
C ASP A 212 21.47 -4.69 -17.04
N LEU A 213 20.37 -5.43 -17.26
CA LEU A 213 20.03 -6.57 -16.43
C LEU A 213 21.05 -7.71 -16.60
N ASP A 214 21.92 -7.94 -15.62
CA ASP A 214 23.01 -8.94 -15.73
C ASP A 214 22.51 -10.39 -15.88
N ASP A 215 21.35 -10.70 -15.28
CA ASP A 215 20.73 -12.02 -15.32
C ASP A 215 20.09 -12.30 -16.69
N ALA A 216 20.72 -13.18 -17.47
CA ALA A 216 20.29 -13.54 -18.82
C ALA A 216 18.96 -14.32 -18.83
N GLU A 217 18.71 -15.20 -17.86
CA GLU A 217 17.47 -15.97 -17.79
C GLU A 217 16.30 -15.06 -17.44
N ARG A 218 16.50 -14.17 -16.46
CA ARG A 218 15.50 -13.17 -16.08
C ARG A 218 15.23 -12.19 -17.21
N PHE A 219 16.28 -11.75 -17.93
CA PHE A 219 16.12 -10.90 -19.11
C PHE A 219 15.25 -11.57 -20.17
N GLU A 220 15.54 -12.83 -20.52
CA GLU A 220 14.78 -13.54 -21.55
C GLU A 220 13.31 -13.73 -21.14
N ALA A 221 13.05 -14.13 -19.88
CA ALA A 221 11.70 -14.26 -19.38
C ALA A 221 10.90 -12.94 -19.46
N GLN A 222 11.53 -11.83 -19.07
CA GLN A 222 10.90 -10.50 -19.12
C GLN A 222 10.71 -10.03 -20.57
N LEU A 223 11.69 -10.25 -21.44
CA LEU A 223 11.61 -9.90 -22.87
C LEU A 223 10.45 -10.64 -23.55
N GLN A 224 10.33 -11.95 -23.35
CA GLN A 224 9.25 -12.75 -23.94
C GLN A 224 7.89 -12.32 -23.42
N TRP A 225 7.78 -12.03 -22.11
CA TRP A 225 6.55 -11.51 -21.53
C TRP A 225 6.15 -10.15 -22.13
N LEU A 226 7.11 -9.22 -22.28
CA LEU A 226 6.90 -7.90 -22.89
C LEU A 226 6.52 -8.01 -24.37
N LEU A 227 7.21 -8.86 -25.14
CA LEU A 227 6.88 -9.11 -26.55
C LEU A 227 5.48 -9.73 -26.70
N GLY A 228 5.12 -10.68 -25.84
CA GLY A 228 3.79 -11.28 -25.83
C GLY A 228 2.68 -10.26 -25.62
N HIS A 229 2.88 -9.26 -24.75
CA HIS A 229 1.93 -8.17 -24.57
C HIS A 229 1.97 -7.11 -25.67
N ALA A 230 3.15 -6.77 -26.18
CA ALA A 230 3.28 -5.84 -27.30
C ALA A 230 2.55 -6.34 -28.55
N ASN A 231 2.70 -7.64 -28.86
CA ASN A 231 2.05 -8.29 -29.99
C ASN A 231 0.52 -8.38 -29.81
N ARG A 232 0.05 -8.76 -28.61
CA ARG A 232 -1.39 -8.86 -28.32
C ARG A 232 -2.10 -7.51 -28.42
N ASN A 233 -1.44 -6.43 -27.98
CA ASN A 233 -2.02 -5.09 -27.93
C ASN A 233 -1.64 -4.20 -29.12
N ARG A 234 -0.98 -4.77 -30.16
CA ARG A 234 -0.52 -4.05 -31.37
C ARG A 234 0.30 -2.78 -31.05
N HIS A 235 1.19 -2.87 -30.07
CA HIS A 235 2.09 -1.78 -29.69
C HIS A 235 3.40 -1.85 -30.49
N ASP A 236 3.35 -1.52 -31.78
CA ASP A 236 4.50 -1.61 -32.69
C ASP A 236 5.72 -0.79 -32.20
N ALA A 237 5.46 0.40 -31.65
CA ALA A 237 6.52 1.24 -31.07
C ALA A 237 7.21 0.60 -29.85
N ALA A 238 6.51 -0.23 -29.07
CA ALA A 238 7.12 -0.99 -28.00
C ALA A 238 7.96 -2.15 -28.56
N GLY A 239 7.47 -2.83 -29.61
CA GLY A 239 8.23 -3.85 -30.34
C GLY A 239 9.57 -3.32 -30.87
N THR A 240 9.57 -2.13 -31.47
CA THR A 240 10.81 -1.48 -31.94
C THR A 240 11.79 -1.18 -30.80
N VAL A 241 11.29 -0.75 -29.64
CA VAL A 241 12.14 -0.49 -28.46
C VAL A 241 12.71 -1.79 -27.91
N LEU A 242 11.90 -2.86 -27.82
CA LEU A 242 12.35 -4.17 -27.36
C LEU A 242 13.43 -4.75 -28.30
N ALA A 243 13.25 -4.62 -29.61
CA ALA A 243 14.26 -5.01 -30.60
C ALA A 243 15.58 -4.23 -30.42
N LEU A 244 15.48 -2.93 -30.12
CA LEU A 244 16.65 -2.10 -29.84
C LEU A 244 17.34 -2.47 -28.51
N ILE A 245 16.58 -2.83 -27.47
CA ILE A 245 17.13 -3.36 -26.21
C ILE A 245 17.92 -4.64 -26.46
N VAL A 246 17.36 -5.57 -27.25
CA VAL A 246 18.06 -6.79 -27.67
C VAL A 246 19.34 -6.46 -28.44
N ALA A 247 19.29 -5.47 -29.35
CA ALA A 247 20.46 -5.02 -30.08
C ALA A 247 21.57 -4.52 -29.13
N PHE A 248 21.25 -3.70 -28.12
CA PHE A 248 22.25 -3.21 -27.15
C PHE A 248 22.93 -4.31 -26.31
N ARG A 249 22.27 -5.47 -26.17
CA ARG A 249 22.74 -6.62 -25.37
C ARG A 249 23.46 -7.69 -26.17
N ARG A 250 23.70 -7.49 -27.47
CA ARG A 250 24.45 -8.48 -28.27
C ARG A 250 25.84 -8.73 -27.64
N PRO A 251 26.33 -9.97 -27.66
CA PRO A 251 27.59 -10.33 -27.01
C PRO A 251 28.79 -9.55 -27.57
N GLU A 252 28.74 -9.18 -28.86
CA GLU A 252 29.75 -8.33 -29.52
C GLU A 252 29.86 -6.90 -28.96
N PHE A 253 28.91 -6.48 -28.12
CA PHE A 253 28.89 -5.18 -27.44
C PHE A 253 29.30 -5.25 -25.97
N ALA A 254 29.65 -6.43 -25.45
CA ALA A 254 30.20 -6.57 -24.11
C ALA A 254 31.48 -5.71 -23.96
N GLY A 255 31.55 -4.90 -22.90
CA GLY A 255 32.69 -4.01 -22.61
C GLY A 255 32.86 -2.80 -23.52
N LYS A 256 32.00 -2.59 -24.54
CA LYS A 256 32.05 -1.40 -25.42
C LYS A 256 31.32 -0.21 -24.82
N THR A 257 31.79 1.00 -25.13
CA THR A 257 31.14 2.25 -24.71
C THR A 257 29.82 2.46 -25.47
N PHE A 258 28.93 3.29 -24.91
CA PHE A 258 27.66 3.62 -25.54
C PHE A 258 27.82 4.24 -26.93
N GLU A 259 28.78 5.15 -27.12
CA GLU A 259 29.02 5.78 -28.43
C GLU A 259 29.43 4.76 -29.50
N THR A 260 30.30 3.80 -29.16
CA THR A 260 30.67 2.73 -30.09
C THR A 260 29.48 1.83 -30.42
N LYS A 261 28.63 1.49 -29.44
CA LYS A 261 27.40 0.72 -29.69
C LYS A 261 26.45 1.48 -30.61
N LYS A 262 26.27 2.78 -30.36
CA LYS A 262 25.40 3.69 -31.11
C LYS A 262 25.82 3.82 -32.57
N GLU A 263 27.12 3.91 -32.85
CA GLU A 263 27.64 3.94 -34.22
C GLU A 263 27.36 2.63 -34.98
N ILE A 264 27.52 1.48 -34.32
CA ILE A 264 27.30 0.17 -34.95
C ILE A 264 25.81 -0.06 -35.18
N ILE A 265 24.97 0.10 -34.15
CA ILE A 265 23.52 -0.09 -34.22
C ILE A 265 22.87 0.94 -35.16
N GLY A 266 23.43 2.16 -35.24
CA GLY A 266 22.95 3.20 -36.15
C GLY A 266 23.02 2.80 -37.63
N LYS A 267 23.97 1.93 -38.01
CA LYS A 267 24.06 1.39 -39.38
C LYS A 267 22.90 0.46 -39.73
N GLU A 268 22.15 -0.01 -38.74
CA GLU A 268 20.99 -0.89 -38.91
C GLU A 268 19.67 -0.12 -39.10
N GLY A 269 19.73 1.22 -39.18
CA GLY A 269 18.58 2.08 -39.46
C GLY A 269 17.89 2.67 -38.22
N TYR A 270 18.44 2.45 -37.01
CA TYR A 270 17.92 3.10 -35.80
C TYR A 270 18.34 4.58 -35.71
N SER A 271 17.38 5.44 -35.38
CA SER A 271 17.65 6.86 -35.13
C SER A 271 18.51 7.06 -33.89
N TRP A 272 19.52 7.94 -33.96
CA TRP A 272 20.37 8.31 -32.83
C TRP A 272 19.58 8.86 -31.65
N SER A 273 18.58 9.71 -31.91
CA SER A 273 17.71 10.26 -30.86
C SER A 273 16.91 9.17 -30.13
N MET A 274 16.48 8.14 -30.86
CA MET A 274 15.80 6.99 -30.26
C MET A 274 16.76 6.17 -29.39
N MET A 275 17.96 5.89 -29.90
CA MET A 275 19.00 5.16 -29.16
C MET A 275 19.38 5.85 -27.84
N GLU A 276 19.57 7.16 -27.84
CA GLU A 276 19.86 7.94 -26.63
C GLU A 276 18.71 7.89 -25.61
N LYS A 277 17.46 8.04 -26.08
CA LYS A 277 16.29 8.00 -25.20
C LYS A 277 16.03 6.61 -24.62
N VAL A 278 16.27 5.56 -25.41
CA VAL A 278 16.15 4.16 -24.96
C VAL A 278 17.27 3.83 -23.96
N HIS A 279 18.51 4.23 -24.24
CA HIS A 279 19.63 4.03 -23.32
C HIS A 279 19.51 4.85 -22.03
N SER A 280 18.86 6.02 -22.06
CA SER A 280 18.61 6.82 -20.84
C SER A 280 17.37 6.37 -20.05
N GLY A 281 16.60 5.38 -20.53
CA GLY A 281 15.38 4.91 -19.86
C GLY A 281 14.15 5.82 -20.06
N ASN A 282 14.28 6.89 -20.85
CA ASN A 282 13.31 7.99 -20.94
C ASN A 282 12.53 8.02 -22.26
N TYR A 283 12.32 6.87 -22.91
CA TYR A 283 11.58 6.82 -24.16
C TYR A 283 10.05 6.80 -23.93
N PRO A 284 9.29 7.84 -24.34
CA PRO A 284 7.89 7.99 -23.94
C PRO A 284 6.97 6.86 -24.41
N SER A 285 7.16 6.34 -25.63
CA SER A 285 6.33 5.27 -26.17
C SER A 285 6.48 3.99 -25.37
N PHE A 286 7.69 3.69 -24.89
CA PHE A 286 7.94 2.54 -24.05
C PHE A 286 7.33 2.71 -22.65
N GLN A 287 7.47 3.89 -22.04
CA GLN A 287 6.84 4.19 -20.75
C GLN A 287 5.31 4.13 -20.83
N ARG A 288 4.70 4.60 -21.92
CA ARG A 288 3.25 4.47 -22.16
C ARG A 288 2.84 3.00 -22.27
N PHE A 289 3.62 2.19 -22.99
CA PHE A 289 3.40 0.76 -23.07
C PHE A 289 3.48 0.10 -21.69
N LEU A 290 4.52 0.35 -20.90
CA LEU A 290 4.61 -0.23 -19.56
C LEU A 290 3.42 0.11 -18.65
N ARG A 291 2.83 1.31 -18.81
CA ARG A 291 1.62 1.71 -18.07
C ARG A 291 0.35 0.95 -18.47
N THR A 292 0.32 0.31 -19.65
CA THR A 292 -0.82 -0.52 -20.07
C THR A 292 -0.68 -1.97 -19.63
N LEU A 293 0.46 -2.37 -19.07
CA LEU A 293 0.73 -3.75 -18.73
C LEU A 293 0.26 -4.11 -17.31
N PRO A 294 -0.19 -5.35 -17.09
CA PRO A 294 -0.36 -5.90 -15.76
C PRO A 294 1.04 -6.22 -15.20
N LEU A 295 1.79 -5.20 -14.79
CA LEU A 295 3.18 -5.34 -14.33
C LEU A 295 3.29 -6.26 -13.09
N ASN A 296 2.19 -6.52 -12.39
CA ASN A 296 2.10 -7.53 -11.35
C ASN A 296 2.31 -8.97 -11.87
N GLU A 297 2.16 -9.19 -13.16
CA GLU A 297 2.37 -10.50 -13.77
C GLU A 297 3.79 -10.69 -14.27
N ILE A 298 4.65 -9.66 -14.20
CA ILE A 298 6.01 -9.74 -14.72
C ILE A 298 6.80 -10.89 -14.05
N PRO A 299 7.51 -11.71 -14.83
CA PRO A 299 8.36 -12.78 -14.30
C PRO A 299 9.56 -12.25 -13.52
#